data_AF-X1PWV2-F1
#
_entry.id   AF-X1PWV2-F1
#
_cell.length_a   1.000
_cell.length_b   1.000
_cell.length_c   1.000
_cell.angle_alpha   90.00
_cell.angle_beta   90.00
_cell.angle_gamma   90.00
#
_symmetry.space_group_name_H-M   'P 1'
#
loop_
_entity.id
_entity.type
_entity.pdbx_description
1 polymer ?
#
loop_
_entity_poly.entity_id
_entity_poly.type
_entity_poly.pdbx_seq_one_letter_code
_entity_poly.pdbx_strand_id
1 'polypeptide(L)' 'FGKMMSSAEQLGVKLVGAWVDAPAHTVYLVVETDSVQKIEELLAPVFKIGYAETRAVSDAASVLKRRVGE' A
#
# COMPACT_ATOMS: atom_id res chain seq x y z
N PHE A 1 -12.97 0.22 5.20
CA PHE A 1 -11.82 -0.71 5.27
C PHE A 1 -12.13 -2.11 4.73
N GLY A 2 -13.09 -2.87 5.28
CA GLY A 2 -13.37 -4.24 4.79
C GLY A 2 -13.62 -4.35 3.27
N LYS A 3 -14.40 -3.43 2.68
CA LYS A 3 -14.63 -3.38 1.22
C LYS A 3 -13.35 -3.13 0.41
N MET A 4 -12.44 -2.29 0.91
CA MET A 4 -11.16 -2.01 0.24
C MET A 4 -10.31 -3.28 0.18
N MET A 5 -10.24 -4.03 1.28
CA MET A 5 -9.50 -5.29 1.36
C MET A 5 -10.06 -6.33 0.37
N SER A 6 -11.40 -6.45 0.28
CA SER A 6 -12.04 -7.35 -0.68
C SER A 6 -11.82 -6.95 -2.14
N SER A 7 -11.72 -5.64 -2.43
CA SER A 7 -11.47 -5.14 -3.80
C SER A 7 -10.00 -5.21 -4.21
N ALA A 8 -9.06 -5.30 -3.27
CA ALA A 8 -7.63 -5.36 -3.56
C ALA A 8 -7.28 -6.58 -4.44
N GLU A 9 -7.74 -7.77 -4.05
CA GLU A 9 -7.49 -9.01 -4.81
C GLU A 9 -8.12 -8.96 -6.21
N GLN A 10 -9.32 -8.37 -6.34
CA GLN A 10 -10.01 -8.22 -7.63
C GLN A 10 -9.28 -7.27 -8.59
N LEU A 11 -8.55 -6.28 -8.05
CA LEU A 11 -7.74 -5.33 -8.82
C LEU A 11 -6.32 -5.87 -9.12
N GLY A 12 -5.99 -7.08 -8.67
CA GLY A 12 -4.64 -7.62 -8.75
C GLY A 12 -3.64 -6.87 -7.86
N VAL A 13 -4.13 -6.25 -6.78
CA VAL A 13 -3.31 -5.62 -5.75
C VAL A 13 -3.20 -6.57 -4.58
N LYS A 14 -1.97 -6.99 -4.26
CA LYS A 14 -1.70 -7.88 -3.15
C LYS A 14 -1.39 -7.07 -1.89
N LEU A 15 -2.08 -7.37 -0.79
CA LEU A 15 -1.75 -6.80 0.51
C LEU A 15 -0.54 -7.53 1.10
N VAL A 16 0.53 -6.81 1.36
CA VAL A 16 1.74 -7.33 2.04
C VAL A 16 1.61 -7.18 3.55
N GLY A 17 1.02 -6.07 4.01
CA GLY A 17 0.80 -5.81 5.42
C GLY A 17 -0.06 -4.57 5.68
N ALA A 18 -0.67 -4.53 6.87
CA ALA A 18 -1.51 -3.43 7.31
C ALA A 18 -1.26 -3.13 8.80
N TRP A 19 -1.15 -1.85 9.15
CA TRP A 19 -1.02 -1.36 10.53
C TRP A 19 -1.97 -0.20 10.75
N VAL A 20 -2.47 -0.05 11.97
CA VAL A 20 -3.42 1.01 12.33
C VAL A 20 -2.94 1.78 13.56
N ASP A 21 -2.94 3.10 13.44
CA ASP A 21 -2.87 4.04 14.55
C ASP A 21 -4.29 4.54 14.82
N ALA A 22 -5.00 3.85 15.72
CA ALA A 22 -6.40 4.15 16.00
C ALA A 22 -6.61 5.55 16.63
N PRO A 23 -5.80 6.01 17.62
CA PRO A 23 -5.88 7.38 18.12
C PRO A 23 -5.75 8.44 17.03
N ALA A 24 -4.82 8.26 16.08
CA ALA A 24 -4.61 9.20 14.98
C ALA A 24 -5.52 8.94 13.77
N HIS A 25 -6.42 7.96 13.83
CA HIS A 25 -7.29 7.53 12.72
C HIS A 25 -6.52 7.29 11.41
N THR A 26 -5.29 6.78 11.50
CA THR A 26 -4.38 6.60 10.36
C THR A 26 -4.13 5.12 10.12
N VAL A 27 -4.17 4.70 8.86
CA VAL A 27 -3.89 3.32 8.45
C VAL A 27 -2.72 3.30 7.48
N TYR A 28 -1.75 2.44 7.77
CA TYR A 28 -0.58 2.20 6.96
C TYR A 28 -0.75 0.89 6.21
N LEU A 29 -0.59 0.94 4.89
CA LEU A 29 -0.76 -0.21 4.00
C LEU A 29 0.50 -0.39 3.18
N VAL A 30 1.00 -1.62 3.13
CA VAL A 30 2.02 -2.03 2.17
C VAL A 30 1.36 -2.97 1.19
N VAL A 31 1.41 -2.60 -0.08
CA VAL A 31 0.79 -3.34 -1.18
C VAL A 31 1.81 -3.61 -2.28
N GLU A 32 1.63 -4.73 -2.96
CA GLU A 32 2.37 -5.15 -4.14
C GLU A 32 1.44 -5.07 -5.35
N THR A 33 1.84 -4.33 -6.38
CA THR A 33 1.08 -4.15 -7.62
C THR A 33 2.00 -3.81 -8.78
N ASP A 34 1.56 -4.10 -10.00
CA ASP A 34 2.25 -3.77 -11.25
C ASP A 34 1.91 -2.36 -11.78
N SER A 35 0.96 -1.64 -11.18
CA SER A 35 0.47 -0.35 -11.69
C SER A 35 0.04 0.60 -10.58
N VAL A 36 0.46 1.87 -10.68
CA VAL A 36 0.06 2.96 -9.77
C VAL A 36 -1.45 3.24 -9.85
N GLN A 37 -2.04 3.14 -11.05
CA GLN A 37 -3.45 3.40 -11.28
C GLN A 37 -4.34 2.48 -10.44
N LYS A 38 -3.94 1.22 -10.25
CA LYS A 38 -4.63 0.26 -9.38
C LYS A 38 -4.64 0.70 -7.91
N ILE A 39 -3.61 1.42 -7.46
CA ILE A 39 -3.55 1.99 -6.11
C ILE A 39 -4.56 3.13 -5.97
N GLU A 40 -4.69 3.98 -6.99
CA GLU A 40 -5.69 5.05 -7.00
C GLU A 40 -7.12 4.50 -6.99
N GLU A 41 -7.39 3.47 -7.80
CA GLU A 41 -8.69 2.77 -7.80
C GLU A 41 -9.00 2.11 -6.46
N LEU A 42 -8.00 1.50 -5.83
CA LEU A 42 -8.13 0.89 -4.51
C LEU A 42 -8.42 1.95 -3.42
N LEU A 43 -7.83 3.15 -3.53
CA LEU A 43 -7.97 4.26 -2.58
C LEU A 43 -9.15 5.20 -2.89
N ALA A 44 -9.77 5.09 -4.06
CA ALA A 44 -10.97 5.85 -4.45
C ALA A 44 -12.05 5.96 -3.35
N PRO A 45 -12.43 4.89 -2.63
CA PRO A 45 -13.39 5.01 -1.53
C PRO A 45 -12.86 5.79 -0.32
N VAL A 46 -11.55 5.81 -0.08
CA VAL A 46 -10.91 6.52 1.03
C VAL A 46 -10.91 8.03 0.79
N PHE A 47 -10.71 8.48 -0.46
CA PHE A 47 -10.71 9.90 -0.82
C PHE A 47 -12.04 10.63 -0.55
N LYS A 48 -13.14 9.90 -0.29
CA LYS A 48 -14.41 10.49 0.14
C LYS A 48 -14.43 10.95 1.60
N ILE A 49 -13.52 10.43 2.43
CA ILE A 49 -13.53 10.61 3.89
C ILE A 49 -12.18 11.05 4.45
N GLY A 50 -11.17 11.23 3.60
CA GLY A 50 -9.82 11.59 4.01
C GLY A 50 -8.87 11.73 2.82
N TYR A 51 -7.58 11.73 3.10
CA TYR A 51 -6.52 11.74 2.10
C TYR A 51 -5.66 10.48 2.25
N ALA A 52 -4.85 10.20 1.23
CA ALA A 52 -3.87 9.14 1.27
C ALA A 52 -2.57 9.64 0.64
N GLU A 53 -1.44 9.25 1.24
CA GLU A 53 -0.12 9.48 0.68
C GLU A 53 0.43 8.16 0.19
N THR A 54 0.90 8.14 -1.06
CA THR A 54 1.48 6.95 -1.69
C THR A 54 2.96 7.17 -1.97
N ARG A 55 3.79 6.17 -1.66
CA ARG A 55 5.22 6.19 -1.95
C ARG A 55 5.68 4.81 -2.35
N ALA A 56 6.40 4.72 -3.45
CA ALA A 56 7.06 3.48 -3.85
C ALA A 56 8.17 3.13 -2.84
N VAL A 57 8.22 1.87 -2.43
CA VAL A 57 9.24 1.34 -1.52
C VAL A 57 9.99 0.19 -2.21
N SER A 58 11.25 -0.02 -1.80
CA SER A 58 12.08 -1.12 -2.30
C SER A 58 12.24 -2.19 -1.23
N ASP A 59 12.39 -3.45 -1.64
CA ASP A 59 12.80 -4.51 -0.73
C ASP A 59 14.15 -4.17 -0.07
N ALA A 60 14.15 -4.17 1.26
CA ALA A 60 15.31 -3.79 2.05
C ALA A 60 16.49 -4.73 1.78
N ALA A 61 16.25 -6.04 1.69
CA ALA A 61 17.32 -7.01 1.45
C ALA A 61 17.99 -6.81 0.09
N SER A 62 17.21 -6.50 -0.95
CA SER A 62 17.69 -6.21 -2.30
C SER A 62 18.48 -4.91 -2.38
N VAL A 63 18.09 -3.88 -1.63
CA VAL A 63 18.86 -2.64 -1.53
C VAL A 63 20.18 -2.90 -0.80
N LEU A 64 20.15 -3.60 0.33
CA LEU A 64 21.36 -3.90 1.12
C LEU A 64 22.34 -4.79 0.35
N LYS A 65 21.87 -5.83 -0.35
CA LYS A 65 22.73 -6.68 -1.19
C LYS A 65 23.44 -5.88 -2.28
N ARG A 66 22.76 -4.92 -2.92
CA ARG A 66 23.39 -4.05 -3.93
C ARG A 66 24.48 -3.16 -3.31
N ARG A 67 24.26 -2.65 -2.10
CA ARG A 67 25.17 -1.71 -1.42
C ARG A 67 26.38 -2.37 -0.74
N VAL A 68 26.24 -3.62 -0.29
CA VAL A 68 27.32 -4.38 0.37
C VAL A 68 28.18 -5.13 -0.66
N GLY A 69 27.68 -5.31 -1.89
CA GLY A 69 28.43 -5.89 -3.01
C GLY A 69 29.26 -4.89 -3.83
N GLU A 70 29.28 -3.60 -3.45
CA GLU A 70 30.16 -2.54 -3.97
C GLU A 70 31.33 -2.28 -3.01
#